data_AF-A0A812YXW0-F1
#
_entry.id   AF-A0A812YXW0-F1
#
_cell.length_a   1.000
_cell.length_b   1.000
_cell.length_c   1.000
_cell.angle_alpha   90.00
_cell.angle_beta   90.00
_cell.angle_gamma   90.00
#
_symmetry.space_group_name_H-M   'P 1'
#
loop_
_entity.id
_entity.type
_entity.pdbx_description
1 polymer ?
#
loop_
_entity_poly.entity_id
_entity_poly.type
_entity_poly.pdbx_seq_one_letter_code
_entity_poly.pdbx_strand_id
1 'polypeptide(L)'
;MPPPTFKPGSASHDFIRLVERTTNALVTKEDGVLEEVKKALIRVHQQYDQVHEEAEAKQARLNRLRDAIRTADQEHMDMNKGESADKIYETEDVLNKQLIELTGYDSKRGKQVDEKGGLIKEAETTRKVYEHMLKRTQREQAIVKQKLFKLEEHLSRKNRELQQKQTEREEARCAKIQMDKTLKSYDQEAKTELYVRDSALEAIHGELEKRKEATADRAKLDSWLQGVALAAANDAFNASAGRLRKLYAIEKLSGNCLQKTTFEQVQRSQTTEDGFQAIRDITGLSDVMDIVHKFLNREVEHESLKNSVKEAEGNLDLLRQRHEKLKQEMEGLPVDHIKSRSPMALRKKLEQAEQKLNEAIEEQEACSVQLQKATLQSEHMKRWAARMGGVLAKVEEPAKVDVPADLPVFFRKFGFAVKKFIKRVSDQIKAGKINRKILRDFEKDENKEQKDLLSDKTFLYSGNKRVPSPDKEGQVFPTPWQGAGDGSEDHQPMNHAEERDKCKNDSFTFMAAKTKTPDDKQRKGPGK
;
A
#
# COMPACT_ATOMS: atom_id res chain seq x y z
N MET A 1 124.91 -84.78 -90.40
CA MET A 1 125.59 -83.47 -90.44
C MET A 1 126.22 -83.20 -89.08
N PRO A 2 127.46 -82.68 -89.04
CA PRO A 2 128.25 -82.42 -87.84
C PRO A 2 127.85 -81.07 -87.16
N PRO A 3 128.42 -80.76 -85.97
CA PRO A 3 128.02 -79.64 -85.10
C PRO A 3 128.83 -78.35 -85.37
N PRO A 4 128.57 -77.26 -84.61
CA PRO A 4 129.67 -76.56 -83.93
C PRO A 4 129.25 -76.12 -82.49
N THR A 5 130.01 -76.16 -81.39
CA THR A 5 131.38 -75.81 -80.95
C THR A 5 131.71 -74.31 -80.74
N PHE A 6 132.00 -73.97 -79.45
CA PHE A 6 133.00 -73.00 -78.93
C PHE A 6 132.77 -71.49 -79.20
N LYS A 7 133.17 -70.48 -78.39
CA LYS A 7 133.78 -70.26 -77.06
C LYS A 7 133.71 -68.70 -76.79
N PRO A 8 134.09 -68.19 -75.59
CA PRO A 8 133.78 -66.83 -75.09
C PRO A 8 134.82 -65.75 -75.45
N GLY A 9 134.43 -64.47 -75.39
CA GLY A 9 135.37 -63.34 -75.52
C GLY A 9 134.77 -61.95 -75.21
N SER A 10 135.21 -61.37 -74.10
CA SER A 10 135.64 -59.96 -73.92
C SER A 10 134.89 -58.83 -74.67
N ALA A 11 134.00 -58.10 -73.98
CA ALA A 11 133.72 -56.67 -74.26
C ALA A 11 132.99 -55.95 -73.10
N SER A 12 133.32 -56.29 -71.85
CA SER A 12 132.68 -55.73 -70.64
C SER A 12 133.17 -54.33 -70.23
N HIS A 13 133.84 -53.56 -71.10
CA HIS A 13 134.50 -52.31 -70.64
C HIS A 13 134.16 -51.00 -71.39
N ASP A 14 133.50 -51.04 -72.55
CA ASP A 14 133.25 -49.80 -73.31
C ASP A 14 131.83 -49.24 -73.14
N PHE A 15 130.84 -50.07 -72.76
CA PHE A 15 129.49 -49.58 -72.46
C PHE A 15 129.39 -48.91 -71.08
N ILE A 16 130.08 -49.43 -70.07
CA ILE A 16 130.07 -48.86 -68.70
C ILE A 16 130.74 -47.49 -68.66
N ARG A 17 131.80 -47.23 -69.45
CA ARG A 17 132.44 -45.91 -69.52
C ARG A 17 131.64 -44.84 -70.27
N LEU A 18 130.72 -45.23 -71.15
CA LEU A 18 129.82 -44.27 -71.82
C LEU A 18 128.68 -43.86 -70.90
N VAL A 19 128.12 -44.81 -70.14
CA VAL A 19 127.03 -44.56 -69.19
C VAL A 19 127.52 -43.70 -68.00
N GLU A 20 128.75 -43.89 -67.51
CA GLU A 20 129.29 -43.07 -66.42
C GLU A 20 129.57 -41.61 -66.81
N ARG A 21 129.79 -41.30 -68.11
CA ARG A 21 130.00 -39.91 -68.57
C ARG A 21 128.71 -39.14 -68.78
N THR A 22 127.62 -39.78 -69.17
CA THR A 22 126.31 -39.10 -69.31
C THR A 22 125.58 -38.93 -67.99
N THR A 23 125.91 -39.72 -66.96
CA THR A 23 125.23 -39.65 -65.66
C THR A 23 125.73 -38.50 -64.78
N ASN A 24 126.99 -38.06 -64.95
CA ASN A 24 127.57 -36.95 -64.17
C ASN A 24 127.22 -35.53 -64.69
N ALA A 25 126.57 -35.40 -65.85
CA ALA A 25 126.23 -34.10 -66.44
C ALA A 25 124.78 -33.64 -66.21
N LEU A 26 123.91 -34.48 -65.63
CA LEU A 26 122.47 -34.17 -65.44
C LEU A 26 122.06 -33.96 -63.97
N VAL A 27 123.01 -33.94 -63.03
CA VAL A 27 122.75 -33.75 -61.58
C VAL A 27 122.57 -32.28 -61.18
N THR A 28 122.47 -31.34 -62.13
CA THR A 28 122.29 -29.91 -61.80
C THR A 28 121.22 -29.20 -62.64
N LYS A 29 119.97 -29.66 -62.53
CA LYS A 29 118.74 -28.85 -62.33
C LYS A 29 117.49 -29.64 -62.72
N GLU A 30 116.44 -29.48 -61.91
CA GLU A 30 115.06 -29.99 -62.07
C GLU A 30 114.73 -31.36 -61.45
N ASP A 31 114.76 -31.42 -60.11
CA ASP A 31 114.31 -32.51 -59.23
C ASP A 31 112.81 -32.90 -59.35
N GLY A 32 112.01 -32.25 -60.19
CA GLY A 32 110.59 -32.56 -60.36
C GLY A 32 110.29 -33.74 -61.29
N VAL A 33 111.06 -33.89 -62.37
CA VAL A 33 110.81 -34.89 -63.43
C VAL A 33 111.43 -36.26 -63.08
N LEU A 34 112.49 -36.26 -62.27
CA LEU A 34 113.21 -37.47 -61.86
C LEU A 34 112.42 -38.35 -60.88
N GLU A 35 111.57 -37.76 -60.03
CA GLU A 35 110.70 -38.52 -59.13
C GLU A 35 109.47 -39.13 -59.83
N GLU A 36 108.94 -38.49 -60.87
CA GLU A 36 107.88 -39.11 -61.69
C GLU A 36 108.40 -40.28 -62.52
N VAL A 37 109.62 -40.18 -63.07
CA VAL A 37 110.27 -41.29 -63.77
C VAL A 37 110.63 -42.44 -62.81
N LYS A 38 111.10 -42.17 -61.59
CA LYS A 38 111.30 -43.21 -60.57
C LYS A 38 110.01 -43.92 -60.18
N LYS A 39 108.91 -43.19 -59.99
CA LYS A 39 107.59 -43.80 -59.74
C LYS A 39 107.05 -44.59 -60.93
N ALA A 40 107.39 -44.20 -62.16
CA ALA A 40 107.06 -44.98 -63.35
C ALA A 40 107.92 -46.25 -63.43
N LEU A 41 109.22 -46.17 -63.13
CA LEU A 41 110.13 -47.31 -63.15
C LEU A 41 109.83 -48.35 -62.07
N ILE A 42 109.47 -47.92 -60.86
CA ILE A 42 109.04 -48.82 -59.76
C ILE A 42 107.73 -49.54 -60.14
N ARG A 43 106.80 -48.84 -60.82
CA ARG A 43 105.56 -49.48 -61.31
C ARG A 43 105.83 -50.50 -62.42
N VAL A 44 106.77 -50.22 -63.32
CA VAL A 44 107.15 -51.18 -64.37
C VAL A 44 107.87 -52.39 -63.77
N HIS A 45 108.74 -52.20 -62.78
CA HIS A 45 109.37 -53.31 -62.05
C HIS A 45 108.34 -54.15 -61.28
N GLN A 46 107.40 -53.52 -60.57
CA GLN A 46 106.33 -54.26 -59.89
C GLN A 46 105.43 -55.02 -60.87
N GLN A 47 105.11 -54.46 -62.03
CA GLN A 47 104.36 -55.16 -63.07
C GLN A 47 105.15 -56.31 -63.70
N TYR A 48 106.47 -56.15 -63.87
CA TYR A 48 107.33 -57.23 -64.35
C TYR A 48 107.43 -58.36 -63.34
N ASP A 49 107.70 -58.05 -62.07
CA ASP A 49 107.83 -59.06 -61.00
C ASP A 49 106.50 -59.81 -60.78
N GLN A 50 105.37 -59.09 -60.83
CA GLN A 50 104.04 -59.70 -60.71
C GLN A 50 103.73 -60.64 -61.89
N VAL A 51 104.08 -60.26 -63.12
CA VAL A 51 103.92 -61.12 -64.30
C VAL A 51 104.90 -62.29 -64.26
N HIS A 52 106.10 -62.11 -63.71
CA HIS A 52 107.09 -63.17 -63.59
C HIS A 52 106.70 -64.20 -62.52
N GLU A 53 106.19 -63.77 -61.37
CA GLU A 53 105.61 -64.67 -60.35
C GLU A 53 104.39 -65.42 -60.90
N GLU A 54 103.52 -64.74 -61.66
CA GLU A 54 102.34 -65.39 -62.25
C GLU A 54 102.73 -66.41 -63.33
N ALA A 55 103.80 -66.14 -64.09
CA ALA A 55 104.37 -67.07 -65.06
C ALA A 55 105.01 -68.29 -64.39
N GLU A 56 105.78 -68.11 -63.30
CA GLU A 56 106.33 -69.22 -62.52
C GLU A 56 105.24 -70.06 -61.85
N ALA A 57 104.20 -69.43 -61.29
CA ALA A 57 103.07 -70.14 -60.70
C ALA A 57 102.30 -70.98 -61.73
N LYS A 58 102.09 -70.45 -62.95
CA LYS A 58 101.48 -71.19 -64.07
C LYS A 58 102.39 -72.31 -64.56
N GLN A 59 103.70 -72.12 -64.62
CA GLN A 59 104.67 -73.16 -64.99
C GLN A 59 104.74 -74.28 -63.94
N ALA A 60 104.71 -73.95 -62.65
CA ALA A 60 104.63 -74.93 -61.56
C ALA A 60 103.32 -75.73 -61.60
N ARG A 61 102.19 -75.08 -61.92
CA ARG A 61 100.90 -75.76 -62.09
C ARG A 61 100.89 -76.67 -63.33
N LEU A 62 101.52 -76.25 -64.43
CA LEU A 62 101.68 -77.09 -65.62
C LEU A 62 102.57 -78.31 -65.36
N ASN A 63 103.65 -78.16 -64.59
CA ASN A 63 104.48 -79.30 -64.20
C ASN A 63 103.74 -80.26 -63.28
N ARG A 64 102.97 -79.78 -62.30
CA ARG A 64 102.10 -80.65 -61.48
C ARG A 64 101.06 -81.40 -62.31
N LEU A 65 100.46 -80.76 -63.31
CA LEU A 65 99.53 -81.42 -64.23
C LEU A 65 100.23 -82.44 -65.13
N ARG A 66 101.46 -82.16 -65.60
CA ARG A 66 102.27 -83.13 -66.36
C ARG A 66 102.69 -84.32 -65.51
N ASP A 67 103.06 -84.11 -64.25
CA ASP A 67 103.38 -85.19 -63.32
C ASP A 67 102.15 -86.02 -62.97
N ALA A 68 100.98 -85.38 -62.78
CA ALA A 68 99.71 -86.07 -62.59
C ALA A 68 99.29 -86.91 -63.82
N ILE A 69 99.54 -86.40 -65.04
CA ILE A 69 99.31 -87.14 -66.29
C ILE A 69 100.32 -88.30 -66.40
N ARG A 70 101.59 -88.11 -66.03
CA ARG A 70 102.56 -89.22 -66.00
C ARG A 70 102.18 -90.29 -64.97
N THR A 71 101.74 -89.94 -63.77
CA THR A 71 101.27 -90.95 -62.80
C THR A 71 100.01 -91.65 -63.28
N ALA A 72 99.07 -90.94 -63.91
CA ALA A 72 97.89 -91.58 -64.50
C ALA A 72 98.24 -92.49 -65.69
N ASP A 73 99.19 -92.11 -66.55
CA ASP A 73 99.65 -92.94 -67.68
C ASP A 73 100.51 -94.13 -67.21
N GLN A 74 101.26 -93.99 -66.11
CA GLN A 74 101.98 -95.09 -65.47
C GLN A 74 101.01 -96.09 -64.81
N GLU A 75 99.95 -95.59 -64.15
CA GLU A 75 98.87 -96.41 -63.58
C GLU A 75 98.03 -97.12 -64.67
N HIS A 76 97.88 -96.52 -65.86
CA HIS A 76 97.19 -97.14 -67.00
C HIS A 76 98.05 -98.15 -67.78
N MET A 77 99.39 -98.04 -67.73
CA MET A 77 100.34 -98.97 -68.39
C MET A 77 100.69 -100.19 -67.52
N ASP A 78 100.50 -100.12 -66.20
CA ASP A 78 100.73 -101.25 -65.27
C ASP A 78 99.50 -102.17 -65.08
N MET A 79 98.32 -101.79 -65.56
CA MET A 79 97.08 -102.60 -65.51
C MET A 79 96.88 -103.53 -66.73
N ASN A 80 97.85 -103.60 -67.65
CA ASN A 80 97.73 -104.38 -68.90
C ASN A 80 98.84 -105.44 -69.09
N LYS A 81 99.34 -106.00 -67.98
CA LYS A 81 100.09 -107.27 -67.98
C LYS A 81 99.26 -108.31 -67.26
N GLY A 82 98.61 -109.16 -68.06
CA GLY A 82 97.74 -110.21 -67.57
C GLY A 82 98.46 -111.23 -66.72
N GLU A 83 97.75 -111.71 -65.69
CA GLU A 83 97.87 -113.07 -65.16
C GLU A 83 96.62 -113.41 -64.34
N SER A 84 95.98 -114.54 -64.69
CA SER A 84 95.03 -115.34 -63.92
C SER A 84 93.58 -114.84 -63.74
N ALA A 85 92.71 -115.30 -64.65
CA ALA A 85 91.28 -115.02 -64.75
C ALA A 85 90.36 -115.90 -63.87
N ASP A 86 90.81 -116.38 -62.71
CA ASP A 86 90.05 -117.38 -61.91
C ASP A 86 89.75 -116.98 -60.45
N LYS A 87 89.85 -115.68 -60.10
CA LYS A 87 89.54 -115.15 -58.75
C LYS A 87 88.49 -114.02 -58.71
N ILE A 88 87.85 -113.70 -59.83
CA ILE A 88 86.94 -112.55 -59.94
C ILE A 88 85.49 -112.92 -59.52
N TYR A 89 85.07 -114.18 -59.65
CA TYR A 89 83.68 -114.57 -59.38
C TYR A 89 83.29 -114.68 -57.88
N GLU A 90 84.25 -114.82 -56.95
CA GLU A 90 83.93 -114.87 -55.51
C GLU A 90 83.87 -113.50 -54.84
N THR A 91 84.51 -112.48 -55.42
CA THR A 91 84.53 -111.12 -54.84
C THR A 91 83.31 -110.29 -55.25
N GLU A 92 82.75 -110.57 -56.42
CA GLU A 92 81.56 -109.87 -56.95
C GLU A 92 80.28 -110.22 -56.19
N ASP A 93 80.12 -111.48 -55.73
CA ASP A 93 78.95 -111.93 -54.97
C ASP A 93 78.94 -111.43 -53.51
N VAL A 94 80.12 -111.27 -52.91
CA VAL A 94 80.28 -110.65 -51.58
C VAL A 94 80.02 -109.15 -51.63
N LEU A 95 80.48 -108.46 -52.67
CA LEU A 95 80.22 -107.03 -52.88
C LEU A 95 78.74 -106.74 -53.17
N ASN A 96 78.06 -107.59 -53.94
CA ASN A 96 76.62 -107.44 -54.20
C ASN A 96 75.76 -107.65 -52.94
N LYS A 97 76.13 -108.60 -52.06
CA LYS A 97 75.47 -108.76 -50.75
C LYS A 97 75.66 -107.53 -49.86
N GLN A 98 76.87 -106.96 -49.81
CA GLN A 98 77.13 -105.73 -49.07
C GLN A 98 76.39 -104.52 -49.65
N LEU A 99 76.24 -104.44 -50.98
CA LEU A 99 75.49 -103.37 -51.65
C LEU A 99 73.98 -103.48 -51.39
N ILE A 100 73.41 -104.68 -51.36
CA ILE A 100 71.99 -104.90 -51.01
C ILE A 100 71.75 -104.59 -49.51
N GLU A 101 72.68 -104.94 -48.63
CA GLU A 101 72.60 -104.55 -47.22
C GLU A 101 72.74 -103.03 -47.02
N LEU A 102 73.67 -102.36 -47.72
CA LEU A 102 73.84 -100.91 -47.67
C LEU A 102 72.64 -100.16 -48.27
N THR A 103 72.12 -100.60 -49.41
CA THR A 103 70.90 -99.99 -50.02
C THR A 103 69.65 -100.29 -49.20
N GLY A 104 69.56 -101.45 -48.56
CA GLY A 104 68.51 -101.76 -47.58
C GLY A 104 68.63 -100.92 -46.30
N TYR A 105 69.86 -100.64 -45.86
CA TYR A 105 70.15 -99.77 -44.72
C TYR A 105 69.82 -98.30 -45.06
N ASP A 106 70.18 -97.83 -46.25
CA ASP A 106 69.87 -96.50 -46.76
C ASP A 106 68.37 -96.32 -47.04
N SER A 107 67.67 -97.35 -47.51
CA SER A 107 66.20 -97.32 -47.67
C SER A 107 65.49 -97.26 -46.30
N LYS A 108 65.95 -98.01 -45.30
CA LYS A 108 65.45 -97.91 -43.92
C LYS A 108 65.77 -96.55 -43.29
N ARG A 109 66.95 -96.01 -43.53
CA ARG A 109 67.37 -94.68 -43.05
C ARG A 109 66.57 -93.57 -43.73
N GLY A 110 66.30 -93.69 -45.04
CA GLY A 110 65.44 -92.81 -45.81
C GLY A 110 64.01 -92.78 -45.27
N LYS A 111 63.41 -93.96 -45.03
CA LYS A 111 62.08 -94.05 -44.39
C LYS A 111 62.04 -93.42 -43.00
N GLN A 112 63.07 -93.65 -42.17
CA GLN A 112 63.17 -93.00 -40.85
C GLN A 112 63.34 -91.48 -40.95
N VAL A 113 64.07 -90.98 -41.95
CA VAL A 113 64.24 -89.54 -42.18
C VAL A 113 62.94 -88.91 -42.67
N ASP A 114 62.19 -89.60 -43.55
CA ASP A 114 60.89 -89.13 -44.02
C ASP A 114 59.82 -89.16 -42.92
N GLU A 115 59.77 -90.22 -42.10
CA GLU A 115 58.90 -90.28 -40.91
C GLU A 115 59.23 -89.17 -39.91
N LYS A 116 60.52 -88.96 -39.60
CA LYS A 116 60.96 -87.84 -38.75
C LYS A 116 60.64 -86.49 -39.40
N GLY A 117 60.77 -86.37 -40.73
CA GLY A 117 60.39 -85.19 -41.48
C GLY A 117 58.88 -84.91 -41.43
N GLY A 118 58.05 -85.96 -41.46
CA GLY A 118 56.61 -85.89 -41.24
C GLY A 118 56.28 -85.40 -39.83
N LEU A 119 56.92 -85.98 -38.80
CA LEU A 119 56.77 -85.56 -37.41
C LEU A 119 57.22 -84.11 -37.18
N ILE A 120 58.29 -83.65 -37.84
CA ILE A 120 58.74 -82.25 -37.78
C ILE A 120 57.69 -81.34 -38.40
N LYS A 121 57.12 -81.69 -39.56
CA LYS A 121 56.07 -80.90 -40.20
C LYS A 121 54.80 -80.85 -39.34
N GLU A 122 54.39 -81.96 -38.73
CA GLU A 122 53.29 -82.00 -37.76
C GLU A 122 53.58 -81.16 -36.51
N ALA A 123 54.82 -81.20 -36.00
CA ALA A 123 55.23 -80.35 -34.89
C ALA A 123 55.20 -78.85 -35.27
N GLU A 124 55.59 -78.50 -36.50
CA GLU A 124 55.51 -77.12 -37.01
C GLU A 124 54.07 -76.64 -37.21
N THR A 125 53.18 -77.47 -37.75
CA THR A 125 51.76 -77.12 -37.87
C THR A 125 51.14 -76.96 -36.49
N THR A 126 51.43 -77.87 -35.56
CA THR A 126 51.01 -77.79 -34.16
C THR A 126 51.54 -76.52 -33.49
N ARG A 127 52.81 -76.17 -33.70
CA ARG A 127 53.40 -74.91 -33.21
C ARG A 127 52.64 -73.69 -33.75
N LYS A 128 52.33 -73.66 -35.05
CA LYS A 128 51.56 -72.56 -35.67
C LYS A 128 50.15 -72.46 -35.08
N VAL A 129 49.48 -73.58 -34.82
CA VAL A 129 48.17 -73.60 -34.16
C VAL A 129 48.25 -73.04 -32.75
N TYR A 130 49.23 -73.48 -31.95
CA TYR A 130 49.43 -72.93 -30.60
C TYR A 130 49.81 -71.44 -30.62
N GLU A 131 50.62 -71.00 -31.56
CA GLU A 131 50.97 -69.59 -31.71
C GLU A 131 49.74 -68.74 -32.08
N HIS A 132 48.88 -69.23 -32.98
CA HIS A 132 47.62 -68.57 -33.30
C HIS A 132 46.65 -68.54 -32.10
N MET A 133 46.52 -69.66 -31.39
CA MET A 133 45.73 -69.72 -30.15
C MET A 133 46.24 -68.72 -29.11
N LEU A 134 47.55 -68.65 -28.90
CA LEU A 134 48.16 -67.68 -27.98
C LEU A 134 47.84 -66.24 -28.39
N LYS A 135 48.03 -65.90 -29.67
CA LYS A 135 47.69 -64.56 -30.20
C LYS A 135 46.21 -64.23 -30.03
N ARG A 136 45.32 -65.20 -30.27
CA ARG A 136 43.88 -65.05 -30.06
C ARG A 136 43.55 -64.80 -28.58
N THR A 137 44.08 -65.63 -27.67
CA THR A 137 43.87 -65.48 -26.23
C THR A 137 44.39 -64.14 -25.71
N GLN A 138 45.54 -63.67 -26.22
CA GLN A 138 46.07 -62.34 -25.87
C GLN A 138 45.13 -61.20 -26.32
N ARG A 139 44.55 -61.29 -27.52
CA ARG A 139 43.55 -60.33 -28.00
C ARG A 139 42.27 -60.37 -27.14
N GLU A 140 41.78 -61.57 -26.83
CA GLU A 140 40.60 -61.74 -25.96
C GLU A 140 40.86 -61.18 -24.56
N GLN A 141 42.04 -61.44 -23.98
CA GLN A 141 42.46 -60.87 -22.70
C GLN A 141 42.50 -59.33 -22.76
N ALA A 142 43.02 -58.74 -23.84
CA ALA A 142 43.05 -57.29 -24.01
C ALA A 142 41.63 -56.69 -24.08
N ILE A 143 40.71 -57.34 -24.81
CA ILE A 143 39.31 -56.93 -24.89
C ILE A 143 38.64 -57.00 -23.51
N VAL A 144 38.88 -58.07 -22.74
CA VAL A 144 38.34 -58.22 -21.39
C VAL A 144 38.88 -57.14 -20.46
N LYS A 145 40.19 -56.86 -20.48
CA LYS A 145 40.79 -55.76 -19.70
C LYS A 145 40.17 -54.41 -20.05
N GLN A 146 39.97 -54.12 -21.34
CA GLN A 146 39.32 -52.89 -21.77
C GLN A 146 37.87 -52.78 -21.27
N LYS A 147 37.10 -53.88 -21.29
CA LYS A 147 35.74 -53.92 -20.73
C LYS A 147 35.75 -53.71 -19.22
N LEU A 148 36.72 -54.30 -18.52
CA LEU A 148 36.90 -54.14 -17.08
C LEU A 148 37.16 -52.69 -16.72
N PHE A 149 38.10 -52.01 -17.41
CA PHE A 149 38.33 -50.57 -17.22
C PHE A 149 37.08 -49.71 -17.44
N LYS A 150 36.29 -50.00 -18.48
CA LYS A 150 35.01 -49.27 -18.73
C LYS A 150 33.98 -49.49 -17.63
N LEU A 151 33.92 -50.70 -17.07
CA LEU A 151 33.03 -51.01 -15.95
C LEU A 151 33.49 -50.33 -14.66
N GLU A 152 34.79 -50.29 -14.39
CA GLU A 152 35.38 -49.56 -13.26
C GLU A 152 35.09 -48.05 -13.36
N GLU A 153 35.24 -47.46 -14.54
CA GLU A 153 34.91 -46.05 -14.78
C GLU A 153 33.41 -45.78 -14.57
N HIS A 154 32.54 -46.67 -15.07
CA HIS A 154 31.10 -46.56 -14.85
C HIS A 154 30.73 -46.67 -13.37
N LEU A 155 31.35 -47.60 -12.64
CA LEU A 155 31.15 -47.78 -11.21
C LEU A 155 31.62 -46.54 -10.42
N SER A 156 32.79 -46.00 -10.76
CA SER A 156 33.31 -44.76 -10.16
C SER A 156 32.37 -43.57 -10.40
N ARG A 157 31.87 -43.39 -11.63
CA ARG A 157 30.86 -42.36 -11.95
C ARG A 157 29.58 -42.55 -11.14
N LYS A 158 29.07 -43.78 -11.06
CA LYS A 158 27.85 -44.07 -10.29
C LYS A 158 28.02 -43.88 -8.78
N ASN A 159 29.18 -44.20 -8.23
CA ASN A 159 29.49 -43.91 -6.83
C ASN A 159 29.51 -42.41 -6.56
N ARG A 160 30.10 -41.61 -7.46
CA ARG A 160 30.10 -40.14 -7.34
C ARG A 160 28.68 -39.56 -7.43
N GLU A 161 27.87 -40.04 -8.37
CA GLU A 161 26.46 -39.65 -8.48
C GLU A 161 25.67 -40.02 -7.21
N LEU A 162 25.89 -41.21 -6.65
CA LEU A 162 25.25 -41.65 -5.42
C LEU A 162 25.62 -40.75 -4.23
N GLN A 163 26.92 -40.43 -4.08
CA GLN A 163 27.39 -39.52 -3.03
C GLN A 163 26.77 -38.13 -3.18
N GLN A 164 26.74 -37.58 -4.40
CA GLN A 164 26.09 -36.30 -4.66
C GLN A 164 24.59 -36.33 -4.32
N LYS A 165 23.89 -37.43 -4.64
CA LYS A 165 22.48 -37.58 -4.28
C LYS A 165 22.26 -37.73 -2.77
N GLN A 166 23.22 -38.29 -2.04
CA GLN A 166 23.17 -38.33 -0.59
C GLN A 166 23.35 -36.93 0.02
N THR A 167 24.32 -36.15 -0.46
CA THR A 167 24.54 -34.78 0.03
C THR A 167 23.32 -33.89 -0.27
N GLU A 168 22.76 -33.96 -1.49
CA GLU A 168 21.54 -33.22 -1.86
C GLU A 168 20.34 -33.59 -0.95
N ARG A 169 20.20 -34.87 -0.59
CA ARG A 169 19.14 -35.33 0.34
C ARG A 169 19.36 -34.81 1.76
N GLU A 170 20.60 -34.78 2.23
CA GLU A 170 20.95 -34.26 3.55
C GLU A 170 20.72 -32.76 3.64
N GLU A 171 21.12 -32.00 2.62
CA GLU A 171 20.85 -30.57 2.49
C GLU A 171 19.35 -30.28 2.50
N ALA A 172 18.57 -31.01 1.69
CA ALA A 172 17.11 -30.88 1.66
C ALA A 172 16.47 -31.22 3.03
N ARG A 173 16.99 -32.24 3.72
CA ARG A 173 16.53 -32.59 5.08
C ARG A 173 16.84 -31.47 6.08
N CYS A 174 18.06 -30.92 6.05
CA CYS A 174 18.46 -29.82 6.90
C CYS A 174 17.62 -28.56 6.64
N ALA A 175 17.39 -28.22 5.37
CA ALA A 175 16.50 -27.12 4.97
C ALA A 175 15.08 -27.33 5.49
N LYS A 176 14.52 -28.54 5.36
CA LYS A 176 13.20 -28.87 5.90
C LYS A 176 13.15 -28.68 7.43
N ILE A 177 14.14 -29.18 8.16
CA ILE A 177 14.21 -29.03 9.63
C ILE A 177 14.29 -27.55 10.03
N GLN A 178 15.05 -26.73 9.28
CA GLN A 178 15.12 -25.29 9.51
C GLN A 178 13.76 -24.62 9.27
N MET A 179 13.09 -24.94 8.16
CA MET A 179 11.75 -24.43 7.86
C MET A 179 10.74 -24.83 8.95
N ASP A 180 10.74 -26.09 9.40
CA ASP A 180 9.88 -26.55 10.49
C ASP A 180 10.15 -25.80 11.81
N LYS A 181 11.41 -25.47 12.11
CA LYS A 181 11.75 -24.65 13.28
C LYS A 181 11.22 -23.22 13.14
N THR A 182 11.36 -22.61 11.97
CA THR A 182 10.83 -21.25 11.72
C THR A 182 9.31 -21.21 11.81
N LEU A 183 8.61 -22.22 11.26
CA LEU A 183 7.16 -22.34 11.35
C LEU A 183 6.69 -22.48 12.80
N LYS A 184 7.40 -23.27 13.63
CA LYS A 184 7.11 -23.38 15.07
C LYS A 184 7.33 -22.07 15.82
N SER A 185 8.35 -21.28 15.46
CA SER A 185 8.56 -19.94 16.03
C SER A 185 7.38 -19.02 15.72
N TYR A 186 6.97 -18.97 14.45
CA TYR A 186 5.84 -18.14 14.03
C TYR A 186 4.51 -18.59 14.66
N ASP A 187 4.27 -19.90 14.80
CA ASP A 187 3.08 -20.42 15.51
C ASP A 187 3.08 -20.01 17.00
N GLN A 188 4.24 -20.07 17.66
CA GLN A 188 4.37 -19.63 19.04
C GLN A 188 4.15 -18.12 19.21
N GLU A 189 4.72 -17.30 18.31
CA GLU A 189 4.52 -15.85 18.28
C GLU A 189 3.06 -15.47 18.02
N ALA A 190 2.38 -16.18 17.11
CA ALA A 190 0.96 -15.97 16.85
C ALA A 190 0.10 -16.30 18.08
N LYS A 191 0.41 -17.40 18.78
CA LYS A 191 -0.28 -17.78 20.03
C LYS A 191 -0.07 -16.77 21.16
N THR A 192 1.14 -16.25 21.32
CA THR A 192 1.40 -15.23 22.34
C THR A 192 0.71 -13.90 22.00
N GLU A 193 0.69 -13.51 20.72
CA GLU A 193 -0.05 -12.33 20.27
C GLU A 193 -1.56 -12.46 20.52
N LEU A 194 -2.15 -13.62 20.21
CA LEU A 194 -3.55 -13.91 20.51
C LEU A 194 -3.85 -13.83 22.01
N TYR A 195 -3.01 -14.44 22.84
CA TYR A 195 -3.16 -14.38 24.29
C TYR A 195 -3.11 -12.93 24.83
N VAL A 196 -2.16 -12.12 24.35
CA VAL A 196 -2.05 -10.70 24.74
C VAL A 196 -3.28 -9.90 24.28
N ARG A 197 -3.80 -10.18 23.06
CA ARG A 197 -5.03 -9.55 22.56
C ARG A 197 -6.24 -9.91 23.41
N ASP A 198 -6.43 -11.18 23.73
CA ASP A 198 -7.57 -11.63 24.53
C ASP A 198 -7.52 -11.03 25.93
N SER A 199 -6.34 -11.01 26.56
CA SER A 199 -6.15 -10.35 27.86
C SER A 199 -6.45 -8.84 27.81
N ALA A 200 -6.03 -8.14 26.74
CA ALA A 200 -6.34 -6.73 26.57
C ALA A 200 -7.85 -6.49 26.33
N LEU A 201 -8.51 -7.36 25.57
CA LEU A 201 -9.96 -7.29 25.34
C LEU A 201 -10.74 -7.51 26.64
N GLU A 202 -10.33 -8.47 27.45
CA GLU A 202 -10.94 -8.73 28.76
C GLU A 202 -10.78 -7.53 29.70
N ALA A 203 -9.59 -6.90 29.73
CA ALA A 203 -9.36 -5.68 30.51
C ALA A 203 -10.23 -4.50 30.05
N ILE A 204 -10.35 -4.29 28.73
CA ILE A 204 -11.22 -3.25 28.16
C ILE A 204 -12.69 -3.52 28.51
N HIS A 205 -13.13 -4.78 28.40
CA HIS A 205 -14.49 -5.17 28.73
C HIS A 205 -14.81 -4.93 30.21
N GLY A 206 -13.88 -5.32 31.10
CA GLY A 206 -14.01 -5.08 32.54
C GLY A 206 -14.10 -3.59 32.89
N GLU A 207 -13.31 -2.73 32.25
CA GLU A 207 -13.38 -1.27 32.48
C GLU A 207 -14.67 -0.65 31.92
N LEU A 208 -15.16 -1.16 30.79
CA LEU A 208 -16.42 -0.73 30.20
C LEU A 208 -17.61 -1.05 31.11
N GLU A 209 -17.64 -2.25 31.70
CA GLU A 209 -18.69 -2.62 32.66
C GLU A 209 -18.64 -1.78 33.93
N LYS A 210 -17.45 -1.53 34.50
CA LYS A 210 -17.30 -0.59 35.64
C LYS A 210 -17.83 0.80 35.31
N ARG A 211 -17.54 1.30 34.10
CA ARG A 211 -18.02 2.61 33.65
C ARG A 211 -19.54 2.62 33.50
N LYS A 212 -20.14 1.55 32.97
CA LYS A 212 -21.60 1.40 32.88
C LYS A 212 -22.25 1.43 34.26
N GLU A 213 -21.72 0.67 35.21
CA GLU A 213 -22.19 0.64 36.60
C GLU A 213 -22.11 2.03 37.24
N ALA A 214 -20.96 2.70 37.13
CA ALA A 214 -20.80 4.06 37.65
C ALA A 214 -21.77 5.07 37.01
N THR A 215 -22.09 4.93 35.72
CA THR A 215 -23.11 5.78 35.08
C THR A 215 -24.52 5.46 35.54
N ALA A 216 -24.83 4.17 35.77
CA ALA A 216 -26.13 3.76 36.29
C ALA A 216 -26.34 4.29 37.71
N ASP A 217 -25.31 4.24 38.56
CA ASP A 217 -25.40 4.76 39.93
C ASP A 217 -25.52 6.27 39.98
N ARG A 218 -24.84 7.00 39.08
CA ARG A 218 -25.08 8.46 38.92
C ARG A 218 -26.51 8.75 38.50
N ALA A 219 -27.05 8.01 37.53
CA ALA A 219 -28.43 8.20 37.09
C ALA A 219 -29.45 7.93 38.21
N LYS A 220 -29.21 6.92 39.06
CA LYS A 220 -30.02 6.67 40.27
C LYS A 220 -29.92 7.83 41.25
N LEU A 221 -28.73 8.35 41.50
CA LEU A 221 -28.51 9.48 42.39
C LEU A 221 -29.22 10.74 41.87
N ASP A 222 -29.09 11.06 40.59
CA ASP A 222 -29.75 12.21 39.97
C ASP A 222 -31.28 12.09 40.05
N SER A 223 -31.83 10.90 39.79
CA SER A 223 -33.27 10.64 39.95
C SER A 223 -33.73 10.82 41.40
N TRP A 224 -32.91 10.39 42.37
CA TRP A 224 -33.20 10.58 43.79
C TRP A 224 -33.15 12.07 44.16
N LEU A 225 -32.11 12.79 43.74
CA LEU A 225 -31.98 14.23 43.97
C LEU A 225 -33.15 15.02 43.38
N GLN A 226 -33.58 14.69 42.16
CA GLN A 226 -34.75 15.30 41.53
C GLN A 226 -36.02 15.02 42.34
N GLY A 227 -36.19 13.79 42.85
CA GLY A 227 -37.29 13.44 43.73
C GLY A 227 -37.30 14.25 45.03
N VAL A 228 -36.14 14.39 45.68
CA VAL A 228 -35.97 15.21 46.90
C VAL A 228 -36.25 16.69 46.62
N ALA A 229 -35.75 17.22 45.51
CA ALA A 229 -35.98 18.61 45.12
C ALA A 229 -37.46 18.89 44.86
N LEU A 230 -38.17 17.99 44.18
CA LEU A 230 -39.62 18.11 43.96
C LEU A 230 -40.41 18.02 45.27
N ALA A 231 -40.05 17.11 46.18
CA ALA A 231 -40.67 17.01 47.50
C ALA A 231 -40.46 18.29 48.31
N ALA A 232 -39.23 18.80 48.37
CA ALA A 232 -38.91 20.05 49.08
C ALA A 232 -39.62 21.27 48.47
N ALA A 233 -39.72 21.35 47.14
CA ALA A 233 -40.46 22.41 46.47
C ALA A 233 -41.96 22.34 46.79
N ASN A 234 -42.54 21.14 46.80
CA ASN A 234 -43.94 20.93 47.15
C ASN A 234 -44.21 21.29 48.63
N ASP A 235 -43.31 20.92 49.53
CA ASP A 235 -43.42 21.27 50.95
C ASP A 235 -43.31 22.79 51.18
N ALA A 236 -42.36 23.46 50.49
CA ALA A 236 -42.22 24.91 50.52
C ALA A 236 -43.46 25.62 49.94
N PHE A 237 -43.99 25.12 48.83
CA PHE A 237 -45.22 25.62 48.23
C PHE A 237 -46.40 25.47 49.20
N ASN A 238 -46.60 24.29 49.78
CA ASN A 238 -47.66 24.03 50.75
C ASN A 238 -47.54 24.91 52.00
N ALA A 239 -46.33 25.15 52.50
CA ALA A 239 -46.08 26.08 53.60
C ALA A 239 -46.49 27.52 53.25
N SER A 240 -46.19 27.97 52.02
CA SER A 240 -46.55 29.31 51.54
C SER A 240 -48.03 29.46 51.18
N ALA A 241 -48.68 28.38 50.73
CA ALA A 241 -50.08 28.38 50.29
C ALA A 241 -51.03 28.79 51.43
N GLY A 242 -50.75 28.37 52.67
CA GLY A 242 -51.53 28.79 53.84
C GLY A 242 -51.47 30.29 54.08
N ARG A 243 -50.28 30.91 53.93
CA ARG A 243 -50.10 32.37 54.05
C ARG A 243 -50.81 33.11 52.93
N LEU A 244 -50.69 32.63 51.69
CA LEU A 244 -51.34 33.24 50.53
C LEU A 244 -52.87 33.21 50.64
N ARG A 245 -53.44 32.08 51.07
CA ARG A 245 -54.89 31.99 51.34
C ARG A 245 -55.36 32.99 52.40
N LYS A 246 -54.58 33.17 53.47
CA LYS A 246 -54.88 34.19 54.50
C LYS A 246 -54.79 35.61 53.94
N LEU A 247 -53.75 35.91 53.17
CA LEU A 247 -53.56 37.23 52.54
C LEU A 247 -54.74 37.55 51.59
N TYR A 248 -55.11 36.60 50.74
CA TYR A 248 -56.26 36.73 49.84
C TYR A 248 -57.57 36.97 50.60
N ALA A 249 -57.80 36.26 51.72
CA ALA A 249 -58.99 36.48 52.55
C ALA A 249 -59.01 37.91 53.14
N ILE A 250 -57.87 38.41 53.63
CA ILE A 250 -57.74 39.79 54.14
C ILE A 250 -57.96 40.81 53.01
N GLU A 251 -57.39 40.58 51.84
CA GLU A 251 -57.56 41.45 50.68
C GLU A 251 -59.02 41.50 50.22
N LYS A 252 -59.72 40.36 50.18
CA LYS A 252 -61.16 40.32 49.90
C LYS A 252 -61.98 41.05 50.96
N LEU A 253 -61.67 40.89 52.25
CA LEU A 253 -62.37 41.59 53.32
C LEU A 253 -62.14 43.11 53.25
N SER A 254 -60.91 43.55 53.05
CA SER A 254 -60.56 44.98 52.90
C SER A 254 -61.15 45.59 51.63
N GLY A 255 -61.10 44.88 50.51
CA GLY A 255 -61.74 45.27 49.25
C GLY A 255 -63.25 45.43 49.40
N ASN A 256 -63.94 44.46 50.02
CA ASN A 256 -65.38 44.56 50.29
C ASN A 256 -65.71 45.72 51.23
N CYS A 257 -64.88 45.97 52.25
CA CYS A 257 -65.05 47.09 53.17
C CYS A 257 -64.93 48.43 52.44
N LEU A 258 -63.87 48.61 51.66
CA LEU A 258 -63.64 49.80 50.84
C LEU A 258 -64.77 50.02 49.82
N GLN A 259 -65.22 48.95 49.16
CA GLN A 259 -66.35 49.02 48.23
C GLN A 259 -67.62 49.48 48.94
N LYS A 260 -67.90 48.95 50.14
CA LYS A 260 -69.04 49.37 50.96
C LYS A 260 -68.94 50.84 51.37
N THR A 261 -67.79 51.29 51.89
CA THR A 261 -67.58 52.69 52.30
C THR A 261 -67.71 53.64 51.11
N THR A 262 -67.16 53.27 49.95
CA THR A 262 -67.26 54.06 48.71
C THR A 262 -68.72 54.16 48.28
N PHE A 263 -69.46 53.04 48.30
CA PHE A 263 -70.89 53.03 47.97
C PHE A 263 -71.70 53.92 48.93
N GLU A 264 -71.48 53.80 50.25
CA GLU A 264 -72.15 54.63 51.24
C GLU A 264 -71.81 56.12 51.06
N GLN A 265 -70.57 56.47 50.75
CA GLN A 265 -70.15 57.84 50.49
C GLN A 265 -70.83 58.40 49.23
N VAL A 266 -70.86 57.64 48.14
CA VAL A 266 -71.59 58.00 46.92
C VAL A 266 -73.08 58.18 47.22
N GLN A 267 -73.68 57.27 47.99
CA GLN A 267 -75.09 57.36 48.36
C GLN A 267 -75.38 58.62 49.20
N ARG A 268 -74.56 58.94 50.21
CA ARG A 268 -74.69 60.18 51.01
C ARG A 268 -74.52 61.44 50.16
N SER A 269 -73.55 61.43 49.24
CA SER A 269 -73.33 62.52 48.30
C SER A 269 -74.54 62.70 47.38
N GLN A 270 -75.09 61.59 46.87
CA GLN A 270 -76.27 61.63 46.00
C GLN A 270 -77.49 62.15 46.75
N THR A 271 -77.77 61.67 47.96
CA THR A 271 -78.88 62.21 48.77
C THR A 271 -78.72 63.70 49.06
N THR A 272 -77.49 64.17 49.28
CA THR A 272 -77.20 65.59 49.47
C THR A 272 -77.44 66.38 48.19
N GLU A 273 -76.98 65.87 47.04
CA GLU A 273 -77.19 66.46 45.71
C GLU A 273 -78.67 66.48 45.32
N ASP A 274 -79.41 65.40 45.57
CA ASP A 274 -80.86 65.30 45.37
C ASP A 274 -81.60 66.33 46.24
N GLY A 275 -81.16 66.52 47.49
CA GLY A 275 -81.68 67.56 48.36
C GLY A 275 -81.45 68.97 47.80
N PHE A 276 -80.25 69.25 47.30
CA PHE A 276 -79.98 70.51 46.60
C PHE A 276 -80.76 70.62 45.29
N GLN A 277 -80.92 69.56 44.51
CA GLN A 277 -81.72 69.56 43.29
C GLN A 277 -83.19 69.87 43.60
N ALA A 278 -83.79 69.25 44.62
CA ALA A 278 -85.15 69.57 45.04
C ALA A 278 -85.30 71.05 45.45
N ILE A 279 -84.31 71.63 46.13
CA ILE A 279 -84.29 73.06 46.44
C ILE A 279 -84.16 73.90 45.18
N ARG A 280 -83.28 73.54 44.24
CA ARG A 280 -83.12 74.21 42.94
C ARG A 280 -84.43 74.20 42.15
N ASP A 281 -85.11 73.05 42.09
CA ASP A 281 -86.36 72.87 41.37
C ASP A 281 -87.49 73.75 41.96
N ILE A 282 -87.56 73.89 43.29
CA ILE A 282 -88.57 74.71 43.97
C ILE A 282 -88.24 76.21 43.91
N THR A 283 -86.98 76.59 44.05
CA THR A 283 -86.55 78.00 44.22
C THR A 283 -86.06 78.66 42.94
N GLY A 284 -85.72 77.89 41.91
CA GLY A 284 -85.14 78.37 40.66
C GLY A 284 -83.69 78.87 40.76
N LEU A 285 -83.06 78.74 41.93
CA LEU A 285 -81.63 79.05 42.11
C LEU A 285 -80.83 77.93 41.46
N SER A 286 -79.90 78.24 40.56
CA SER A 286 -79.11 77.21 39.87
C SER A 286 -77.81 76.83 40.60
N ASP A 287 -77.26 77.74 41.40
CA ASP A 287 -76.00 77.54 42.13
C ASP A 287 -76.26 77.12 43.59
N VAL A 288 -75.57 76.06 44.02
CA VAL A 288 -75.60 75.54 45.39
C VAL A 288 -75.09 76.59 46.39
N MET A 289 -74.07 77.36 46.01
CA MET A 289 -73.52 78.40 46.89
C MET A 289 -74.50 79.54 47.12
N ASP A 290 -75.29 79.91 46.11
CA ASP A 290 -76.35 80.91 46.24
C ASP A 290 -77.49 80.42 47.14
N ILE A 291 -77.86 79.13 47.04
CA ILE A 291 -78.85 78.51 47.94
C ILE A 291 -78.36 78.58 49.39
N VAL A 292 -77.11 78.18 49.64
CA VAL A 292 -76.52 78.21 50.99
C VAL A 292 -76.42 79.64 51.52
N HIS A 293 -75.99 80.59 50.69
CA HIS A 293 -75.86 82.00 51.07
C HIS A 293 -77.22 82.64 51.39
N LYS A 294 -78.24 82.41 50.55
CA LYS A 294 -79.61 82.88 50.79
C LYS A 294 -80.26 82.20 52.00
N PHE A 295 -79.93 80.94 52.29
CA PHE A 295 -80.42 80.26 53.49
C PHE A 295 -79.79 80.86 54.76
N LEU A 296 -78.47 81.06 54.77
CA LEU A 296 -77.76 81.66 55.90
C LEU A 296 -78.15 83.13 56.14
N ASN A 297 -78.35 83.89 55.07
CA ASN A 297 -78.76 85.29 55.14
C ASN A 297 -80.28 85.48 55.12
N ARG A 298 -81.07 84.40 55.16
CA ARG A 298 -82.53 84.48 55.01
C ARG A 298 -83.15 85.45 56.00
N GLU A 299 -82.71 85.43 57.25
CA GLU A 299 -83.28 86.29 58.28
C GLU A 299 -82.91 87.76 58.08
N VAL A 300 -81.65 88.03 57.69
CA VAL A 300 -81.15 89.39 57.40
C VAL A 300 -81.80 89.97 56.15
N GLU A 301 -81.89 89.17 55.08
CA GLU A 301 -82.55 89.55 53.84
C GLU A 301 -84.06 89.72 54.04
N HIS A 302 -84.71 88.87 54.84
CA HIS A 302 -86.14 88.99 55.13
C HIS A 302 -86.45 90.22 55.99
N GLU A 303 -85.55 90.62 56.88
CA GLU A 303 -85.67 91.88 57.63
C GLU A 303 -85.43 93.09 56.71
N SER A 304 -84.41 93.03 55.85
CA SER A 304 -84.14 94.05 54.83
C SER A 304 -85.30 94.17 53.83
N LEU A 305 -85.91 93.07 53.40
CA LEU A 305 -87.10 93.04 52.56
C LEU A 305 -88.31 93.60 53.28
N LYS A 306 -88.47 93.37 54.58
CA LYS A 306 -89.56 93.98 55.35
C LYS A 306 -89.41 95.50 55.43
N ASN A 307 -88.17 95.98 55.60
CA ASN A 307 -87.86 97.41 55.57
C ASN A 307 -88.04 97.98 54.16
N SER A 308 -87.60 97.25 53.14
CA SER A 308 -87.74 97.62 51.73
C SER A 308 -89.20 97.56 51.24
N VAL A 309 -90.03 96.64 51.73
CA VAL A 309 -91.48 96.61 51.49
C VAL A 309 -92.14 97.83 52.12
N LYS A 310 -91.72 98.24 53.32
CA LYS A 310 -92.19 99.47 53.95
C LYS A 310 -91.84 100.72 53.12
N GLU A 311 -90.65 100.74 52.54
CA GLU A 311 -90.18 101.79 51.63
C GLU A 311 -90.86 101.70 50.24
N ALA A 312 -91.13 100.48 49.76
CA ALA A 312 -91.78 100.18 48.50
C ALA A 312 -93.29 100.41 48.55
N GLU A 313 -93.94 100.31 49.71
CA GLU A 313 -95.32 100.81 49.92
C GLU A 313 -95.35 102.34 49.77
N GLY A 314 -94.36 103.04 50.34
CA GLY A 314 -94.17 104.48 50.12
C GLY A 314 -93.85 104.84 48.66
N ASN A 315 -93.09 103.99 47.98
CA ASN A 315 -92.80 104.14 46.55
C ASN A 315 -93.93 103.62 45.64
N LEU A 316 -94.84 102.76 46.07
CA LEU A 316 -96.00 102.28 45.30
C LEU A 316 -97.02 103.40 45.10
N ASP A 317 -97.14 104.31 46.06
CA ASP A 317 -97.90 105.55 45.89
C ASP A 317 -97.24 106.49 44.87
N LEU A 318 -95.90 106.51 44.79
CA LEU A 318 -95.14 107.29 43.79
C LEU A 318 -95.05 106.60 42.41
N LEU A 319 -95.06 105.26 42.36
CA LEU A 319 -95.01 104.46 41.14
C LEU A 319 -96.38 104.25 40.53
N ARG A 320 -97.49 104.29 41.28
CA ARG A 320 -98.83 104.45 40.67
C ARG A 320 -98.92 105.70 39.78
N GLN A 321 -98.17 106.76 40.11
CA GLN A 321 -98.06 107.98 39.29
C GLN A 321 -97.08 107.84 38.10
N ARG A 322 -96.15 106.87 38.14
CA ARG A 322 -95.13 106.64 37.11
C ARG A 322 -95.43 105.45 36.18
N HIS A 323 -96.28 104.52 36.61
CA HIS A 323 -96.70 103.32 35.88
C HIS A 323 -97.73 103.61 34.77
N GLU A 324 -98.33 104.80 34.77
CA GLU A 324 -99.08 105.31 33.62
C GLU A 324 -98.13 105.79 32.49
N LYS A 325 -96.89 106.15 32.83
CA LYS A 325 -95.91 106.71 31.88
C LYS A 325 -94.97 105.67 31.26
N LEU A 326 -94.81 104.50 31.86
CA LEU A 326 -93.87 103.47 31.42
C LEU A 326 -94.56 102.18 30.91
N LYS A 327 -95.85 102.29 30.58
CA LYS A 327 -96.59 101.29 29.79
C LYS A 327 -96.41 101.49 28.26
N GLN A 328 -95.72 102.54 27.85
CA GLN A 328 -95.60 102.92 26.44
C GLN A 328 -94.32 102.46 25.73
N GLU A 329 -93.34 101.88 26.41
CA GLU A 329 -92.05 101.65 25.77
C GLU A 329 -91.49 100.26 26.07
N MET A 330 -91.58 99.44 25.02
CA MET A 330 -90.66 98.35 24.68
C MET A 330 -90.81 97.01 25.39
N GLU A 331 -91.66 96.18 24.79
CA GLU A 331 -91.29 94.79 24.48
C GLU A 331 -90.21 94.74 23.37
N GLY A 332 -89.22 93.82 23.49
CA GLY A 332 -88.74 93.05 22.33
C GLY A 332 -87.24 92.73 22.19
N LEU A 333 -86.87 91.49 22.59
CA LEU A 333 -85.93 90.50 21.94
C LEU A 333 -84.39 90.76 21.97
N PRO A 334 -83.46 89.82 21.59
CA PRO A 334 -83.52 88.37 21.16
C PRO A 334 -82.33 87.44 21.61
N VAL A 335 -82.17 86.27 20.91
CA VAL A 335 -80.93 85.48 20.53
C VAL A 335 -80.59 84.24 21.40
N ASP A 336 -80.04 83.10 20.95
CA ASP A 336 -80.11 82.22 19.75
C ASP A 336 -79.04 81.07 19.89
N HIS A 337 -79.33 79.87 19.37
CA HIS A 337 -78.48 78.79 18.76
C HIS A 337 -77.12 78.31 19.37
N ILE A 338 -76.66 77.04 19.25
CA ILE A 338 -76.39 76.20 18.05
C ILE A 338 -76.29 74.68 18.39
N LYS A 339 -76.74 73.82 17.47
CA LYS A 339 -76.54 72.36 17.41
C LYS A 339 -75.62 71.94 16.24
N SER A 340 -74.86 70.86 16.47
CA SER A 340 -74.64 69.67 15.61
C SER A 340 -73.69 69.67 14.38
N ARG A 341 -72.79 68.67 14.36
CA ARG A 341 -72.33 67.94 13.16
C ARG A 341 -72.05 66.46 13.49
N SER A 342 -72.40 65.55 12.56
CA SER A 342 -72.62 64.09 12.75
C SER A 342 -71.35 63.18 12.72
N PRO A 343 -71.28 62.05 13.47
CA PRO A 343 -70.04 61.30 13.80
C PRO A 343 -69.70 60.06 12.94
N MET A 344 -70.57 59.61 12.03
CA MET A 344 -70.43 58.27 11.40
C MET A 344 -69.40 58.17 10.26
N ALA A 345 -69.14 59.25 9.51
CA ALA A 345 -68.21 59.24 8.39
C ALA A 345 -66.73 59.19 8.82
N LEU A 346 -66.43 59.61 10.05
CA LEU A 346 -65.07 59.58 10.61
C LEU A 346 -64.65 58.14 10.98
N ARG A 347 -65.58 57.34 11.50
CA ARG A 347 -65.30 55.96 11.96
C ARG A 347 -64.91 55.02 10.82
N LYS A 348 -65.56 55.11 9.67
CA LYS A 348 -65.24 54.26 8.51
C LYS A 348 -63.86 54.54 7.91
N LYS A 349 -63.38 55.79 8.00
CA LYS A 349 -62.02 56.16 7.57
C LYS A 349 -60.96 55.69 8.56
N LEU A 350 -61.29 55.60 9.85
CA LEU A 350 -60.41 55.08 10.89
C LEU A 350 -60.16 53.58 10.70
N GLU A 351 -61.22 52.80 10.48
CA GLU A 351 -61.14 51.34 10.29
C GLU A 351 -60.30 50.94 9.04
N GLN A 352 -60.43 51.68 7.94
CA GLN A 352 -59.61 51.46 6.74
C GLN A 352 -58.13 51.85 6.92
N ALA A 353 -57.83 52.77 7.83
CA ALA A 353 -56.46 53.14 8.16
C ALA A 353 -55.82 52.10 9.09
N GLU A 354 -56.58 51.57 10.05
CA GLU A 354 -56.13 50.49 10.95
C GLU A 354 -55.82 49.21 10.19
N GLN A 355 -56.63 48.83 9.20
CA GLN A 355 -56.37 47.64 8.39
C GLN A 355 -55.07 47.75 7.59
N LYS A 356 -54.80 48.90 6.97
CA LYS A 356 -53.53 49.15 6.25
C LYS A 356 -52.32 49.20 7.18
N LEU A 357 -52.52 49.66 8.41
CA LEU A 357 -51.46 49.67 9.41
C LEU A 357 -51.09 48.24 9.82
N ASN A 358 -52.07 47.37 10.03
CA ASN A 358 -51.82 45.97 10.38
C ASN A 358 -51.12 45.20 9.25
N GLU A 359 -51.54 45.38 7.99
CA GLU A 359 -50.86 44.76 6.84
C GLU A 359 -49.39 45.20 6.73
N ALA A 360 -49.10 46.49 6.96
CA ALA A 360 -47.74 47.01 6.96
C ALA A 360 -46.88 46.48 8.13
N ILE A 361 -47.48 46.24 9.30
CA ILE A 361 -46.79 45.65 10.45
C ILE A 361 -46.43 44.18 10.16
N GLU A 362 -47.36 43.40 9.61
CA GLU A 362 -47.10 41.99 9.25
C GLU A 362 -46.00 41.87 8.19
N GLU A 363 -45.99 42.75 7.17
CA GLU A 363 -44.93 42.79 6.17
C GLU A 363 -43.57 43.18 6.78
N GLN A 364 -43.56 44.14 7.72
CA GLN A 364 -42.35 44.53 8.44
C GLN A 364 -41.79 43.38 9.28
N GLU A 365 -42.65 42.65 9.99
CA GLU A 365 -42.25 41.49 10.79
C GLU A 365 -41.68 40.38 9.89
N ALA A 366 -42.34 40.08 8.77
CA ALA A 366 -41.85 39.10 7.80
C ALA A 366 -40.48 39.49 7.21
N CYS A 367 -40.29 40.76 6.85
CA CYS A 367 -38.99 41.28 6.39
C CYS A 367 -37.93 41.24 7.49
N SER A 368 -38.29 41.51 8.74
CA SER A 368 -37.38 41.46 9.89
C SER A 368 -36.87 40.04 10.15
N VAL A 369 -37.76 39.04 10.14
CA VAL A 369 -37.41 37.62 10.30
C VAL A 369 -36.49 37.16 9.16
N GLN A 370 -36.80 37.54 7.92
CA GLN A 370 -35.94 37.24 6.77
C GLN A 370 -34.55 37.89 6.89
N LEU A 371 -34.48 39.14 7.33
CA LEU A 371 -33.22 39.85 7.55
C LEU A 371 -32.41 39.21 8.68
N GLN A 372 -33.04 38.81 9.77
CA GLN A 372 -32.39 38.11 10.88
C GLN A 372 -31.80 36.77 10.41
N LYS A 373 -32.56 36.00 9.62
CA LYS A 373 -32.09 34.73 9.03
C LYS A 373 -30.91 34.95 8.08
N ALA A 374 -30.98 35.94 7.20
CA ALA A 374 -29.90 36.28 6.27
C ALA A 374 -28.63 36.75 7.01
N THR A 375 -28.80 37.55 8.07
CA THR A 375 -27.70 38.03 8.92
C THR A 375 -27.01 36.87 9.63
N LEU A 376 -27.78 35.95 10.21
CA LEU A 376 -27.24 34.78 10.90
C LEU A 376 -26.51 33.83 9.95
N GLN A 377 -27.06 33.61 8.75
CA GLN A 377 -26.37 32.85 7.69
C GLN A 377 -25.05 33.49 7.28
N SER A 378 -25.03 34.82 7.10
CA SER A 378 -23.82 35.57 6.79
C SER A 378 -22.77 35.46 7.89
N GLU A 379 -23.14 35.60 9.17
CA GLU A 379 -22.23 35.39 10.30
C GLU A 379 -21.68 33.96 10.35
N HIS A 380 -22.51 32.96 10.08
CA HIS A 380 -22.07 31.56 9.99
C HIS A 380 -21.05 31.37 8.87
N MET A 381 -21.29 31.96 7.70
CA MET A 381 -20.36 31.92 6.58
C MET A 381 -19.04 32.61 6.92
N LYS A 382 -19.05 33.74 7.63
CA LYS A 382 -17.83 34.42 8.09
C LYS A 382 -17.01 33.57 9.06
N ARG A 383 -17.65 32.99 10.08
CA ARG A 383 -16.95 32.11 11.04
C ARG A 383 -16.39 30.87 10.36
N TRP A 384 -17.15 30.27 9.44
CA TRP A 384 -16.67 29.13 8.65
C TRP A 384 -15.49 29.53 7.77
N ALA A 385 -15.57 30.67 7.07
CA ALA A 385 -14.50 31.20 6.24
C ALA A 385 -13.22 31.47 7.05
N ALA A 386 -13.33 32.04 8.24
CA ALA A 386 -12.19 32.27 9.14
C ALA A 386 -11.51 30.95 9.56
N ARG A 387 -12.30 29.93 9.93
CA ARG A 387 -11.77 28.60 10.28
C ARG A 387 -11.07 27.95 9.09
N MET A 388 -11.73 27.89 7.93
CA MET A 388 -11.18 27.25 6.74
C MET A 388 -9.98 28.01 6.17
N GLY A 389 -9.97 29.34 6.31
CA GLY A 389 -8.82 30.17 5.98
C GLY A 389 -7.60 29.80 6.83
N GLY A 390 -7.78 29.59 8.14
CA GLY A 390 -6.70 29.16 9.04
C GLY A 390 -6.06 27.82 8.64
N VAL A 391 -6.86 26.87 8.17
CA VAL A 391 -6.36 25.55 7.70
C VAL A 391 -5.44 25.68 6.48
N LEU A 392 -5.78 26.58 5.55
CA LEU A 392 -5.02 26.77 4.31
C LEU A 392 -3.93 27.86 4.39
N ALA A 393 -3.79 28.55 5.51
CA ALA A 393 -2.83 29.65 5.68
C ALA A 393 -1.37 29.26 5.40
N LYS A 394 -1.01 27.97 5.57
CA LYS A 394 0.33 27.43 5.24
C LYS A 394 0.61 27.32 3.74
N VAL A 395 -0.43 27.39 2.90
CA VAL A 395 -0.35 27.25 1.44
C VAL A 395 -0.46 28.61 0.77
N GLU A 396 -1.38 29.43 1.26
CA GLU A 396 -1.67 30.75 0.73
C GLU A 396 -2.37 31.58 1.82
N GLU A 397 -1.99 32.85 1.96
CA GLU A 397 -2.57 33.72 2.98
C GLU A 397 -4.06 34.00 2.64
N PRO A 398 -5.02 33.57 3.48
CA PRO A 398 -6.43 33.75 3.20
C PRO A 398 -6.79 35.24 3.25
N ALA A 399 -7.75 35.66 2.42
CA ALA A 399 -8.34 36.99 2.60
C ALA A 399 -9.06 37.06 3.95
N LYS A 400 -8.85 38.16 4.69
CA LYS A 400 -9.62 38.43 5.90
C LYS A 400 -11.07 38.70 5.53
N VAL A 401 -11.99 38.18 6.33
CA VAL A 401 -13.43 38.32 6.14
C VAL A 401 -14.00 38.99 7.38
N ASP A 402 -14.06 40.31 7.35
CA ASP A 402 -14.57 41.11 8.47
C ASP A 402 -16.04 41.49 8.22
N VAL A 403 -16.38 41.77 6.95
CA VAL A 403 -17.69 42.21 6.50
C VAL A 403 -18.31 41.18 5.52
N PRO A 404 -19.64 41.00 5.46
CA PRO A 404 -20.28 40.07 4.52
C PRO A 404 -19.90 40.28 3.05
N ALA A 405 -19.57 41.53 2.67
CA ALA A 405 -19.11 41.89 1.34
C ALA A 405 -17.76 41.24 0.95
N ASP A 406 -16.98 40.78 1.93
CA ASP A 406 -15.68 40.15 1.71
C ASP A 406 -15.80 38.66 1.34
N LEU A 407 -16.95 38.02 1.64
CA LEU A 407 -17.19 36.60 1.40
C LEU A 407 -16.95 36.19 -0.07
N PRO A 408 -17.48 36.90 -1.09
CA PRO A 408 -17.24 36.54 -2.49
C PRO A 408 -15.76 36.62 -2.91
N VAL A 409 -14.98 37.52 -2.30
CA VAL A 409 -13.54 37.63 -2.55
C VAL A 409 -12.79 36.48 -1.88
N PHE A 410 -13.17 36.16 -0.64
CA PHE A 410 -12.65 35.00 0.08
C PHE A 410 -12.91 33.70 -0.68
N PHE A 411 -14.15 33.40 -1.10
CA PHE A 411 -14.46 32.14 -1.79
C PHE A 411 -13.72 31.98 -3.12
N ARG A 412 -13.53 33.09 -3.86
CA ARG A 412 -12.70 33.08 -5.07
C ARG A 412 -11.26 32.71 -4.75
N LYS A 413 -10.62 33.39 -3.78
CA LYS A 413 -9.25 33.11 -3.34
C LYS A 413 -9.09 31.71 -2.72
N PHE A 414 -10.07 31.28 -1.94
CA PHE A 414 -10.12 29.95 -1.35
C PHE A 414 -10.11 28.86 -2.43
N GLY A 415 -10.90 29.02 -3.50
CA GLY A 415 -10.87 28.12 -4.64
C GLY A 415 -9.50 28.01 -5.32
N PHE A 416 -8.76 29.13 -5.43
CA PHE A 416 -7.38 29.13 -5.92
C PHE A 416 -6.42 28.44 -4.95
N ALA A 417 -6.52 28.74 -3.66
CA ALA A 417 -5.69 28.14 -2.61
C ALA A 417 -5.87 26.61 -2.55
N VAL A 418 -7.10 26.10 -2.66
CA VAL A 418 -7.41 24.67 -2.73
C VAL A 418 -6.79 24.03 -3.98
N LYS A 419 -6.93 24.65 -5.16
CA LYS A 419 -6.29 24.15 -6.38
C LYS A 419 -4.77 24.10 -6.25
N LYS A 420 -4.16 25.12 -5.65
CA LYS A 420 -2.71 25.18 -5.40
C LYS A 420 -2.25 24.13 -4.39
N PHE A 421 -3.03 23.89 -3.33
CA PHE A 421 -2.80 22.83 -2.36
C PHE A 421 -2.83 21.45 -3.02
N ILE A 422 -3.89 21.15 -3.79
CA ILE A 422 -4.02 19.88 -4.51
C ILE A 422 -2.85 19.67 -5.48
N LYS A 423 -2.45 20.73 -6.22
CA LYS A 423 -1.28 20.66 -7.10
C LYS A 423 0.00 20.36 -6.31
N ARG A 424 0.24 21.05 -5.19
CA ARG A 424 1.40 20.82 -4.33
C ARG A 424 1.44 19.39 -3.78
N VAL A 425 0.30 18.86 -3.34
CA VAL A 425 0.18 17.46 -2.88
C VAL A 425 0.46 16.49 -4.03
N SER A 426 -0.12 16.73 -5.21
CA SER A 426 0.15 15.91 -6.41
C SER A 426 1.63 15.91 -6.79
N ASP A 427 2.29 17.07 -6.74
CA ASP A 427 3.72 17.20 -7.02
C ASP A 427 4.57 16.51 -5.95
N GLN A 428 4.17 16.56 -4.67
CA GLN A 428 4.82 15.83 -3.58
C GLN A 428 4.65 14.31 -3.69
N ILE A 429 3.51 13.82 -4.18
CA ILE A 429 3.29 12.41 -4.49
C ILE A 429 4.17 11.98 -5.66
N LYS A 430 4.21 12.75 -6.75
CA LYS A 430 5.06 12.48 -7.93
C LYS A 430 6.55 12.49 -7.58
N ALA A 431 6.97 13.39 -6.69
CA ALA A 431 8.34 13.47 -6.19
C ALA A 431 8.69 12.36 -5.16
N GLY A 432 7.75 11.46 -4.84
CA GLY A 432 7.94 10.38 -3.86
C GLY A 432 8.08 10.85 -2.41
N LYS A 433 7.88 12.15 -2.13
CA LYS A 433 7.96 12.72 -0.78
C LYS A 433 6.79 12.30 0.10
N ILE A 434 5.61 12.10 -0.50
CA ILE A 434 4.46 11.48 0.16
C ILE A 434 4.44 10.01 -0.26
N ASN A 435 5.05 9.16 0.56
CA ASN A 435 5.05 7.72 0.35
C ASN A 435 3.71 7.12 0.85
N ARG A 436 3.30 5.96 0.32
CA ARG A 436 2.08 5.23 0.76
C ARG A 436 2.04 4.93 2.27
N LYS A 437 3.22 4.96 2.93
CA LYS A 437 3.35 4.85 4.38
C LYS A 437 2.86 6.11 5.11
N ILE A 438 3.24 7.29 4.63
CA ILE A 438 2.81 8.59 5.19
C ILE A 438 1.29 8.76 5.03
N LEU A 439 0.72 8.36 3.90
CA LEU A 439 -0.74 8.33 3.70
C LEU A 439 -1.45 7.44 4.71
N ARG A 440 -0.91 6.25 5.01
CA ARG A 440 -1.45 5.35 6.05
C ARG A 440 -1.28 5.90 7.46
N ASP A 441 -0.22 6.66 7.71
CA ASP A 441 -0.01 7.32 9.00
C ASP A 441 -0.99 8.50 9.16
N PHE A 442 -1.29 9.25 8.09
CA PHE A 442 -2.37 10.25 8.07
C PHE A 442 -3.76 9.64 8.26
N GLU A 443 -4.08 8.50 7.64
CA GLU A 443 -5.35 7.80 7.89
C GLU A 443 -5.46 7.36 9.36
N LYS A 444 -4.36 6.97 10.00
CA LYS A 444 -4.35 6.63 11.42
C LYS A 444 -4.55 7.86 12.30
N ASP A 445 -3.90 8.98 11.95
CA ASP A 445 -4.05 10.25 12.67
C ASP A 445 -5.46 10.84 12.49
N GLU A 446 -6.08 10.72 11.31
CA GLU A 446 -7.47 11.09 11.07
C GLU A 446 -8.43 10.21 11.88
N ASN A 447 -8.24 8.89 11.88
CA ASN A 447 -9.04 7.98 12.70
C ASN A 447 -8.86 8.26 14.20
N LYS A 448 -7.68 8.71 14.60
CA LYS A 448 -7.38 9.12 15.97
C LYS A 448 -8.07 10.45 16.29
N GLU A 449 -7.98 11.45 15.44
CA GLU A 449 -8.66 12.74 15.61
C GLU A 449 -10.18 12.57 15.62
N GLN A 450 -10.75 11.68 14.80
CA GLN A 450 -12.17 11.32 14.85
C GLN A 450 -12.54 10.67 16.20
N LYS A 451 -11.72 9.76 16.72
CA LYS A 451 -11.91 9.17 18.06
C LYS A 451 -11.75 10.21 19.16
N ASP A 452 -10.81 11.13 19.01
CA ASP A 452 -10.54 12.20 19.96
C ASP A 452 -11.71 13.20 19.95
N LEU A 453 -12.25 13.59 18.79
CA LEU A 453 -13.46 14.41 18.68
C LEU A 453 -14.71 13.73 19.24
N LEU A 454 -14.83 12.41 19.06
CA LEU A 454 -15.92 11.61 19.64
C LEU A 454 -15.77 11.39 21.14
N SER A 455 -14.59 11.60 21.70
CA SER A 455 -14.31 11.47 23.14
C SER A 455 -14.10 12.82 23.84
N ASP A 456 -13.92 13.88 23.08
CA ASP A 456 -13.78 15.24 23.55
C ASP A 456 -15.12 15.73 24.11
N LYS A 457 -15.16 15.77 25.44
CA LYS A 457 -16.30 16.25 26.20
C LYS A 457 -16.62 17.70 25.85
N THR A 458 -15.63 18.52 25.46
CA THR A 458 -15.92 19.89 25.03
C THR A 458 -16.61 19.90 23.68
N PHE A 459 -16.14 19.16 22.67
CA PHE A 459 -16.86 19.01 21.41
C PHE A 459 -18.29 18.47 21.61
N LEU A 460 -18.47 17.46 22.46
CA LEU A 460 -19.77 16.87 22.78
C LEU A 460 -20.70 17.79 23.60
N TYR A 461 -20.18 18.57 24.55
CA TYR A 461 -20.99 19.44 25.41
C TYR A 461 -21.13 20.88 24.88
N SER A 462 -20.20 21.39 24.07
CA SER A 462 -20.21 22.78 23.58
C SER A 462 -20.48 22.93 22.08
N GLY A 463 -20.41 21.87 21.28
CA GLY A 463 -20.50 21.95 19.81
C GLY A 463 -21.84 21.51 19.20
N ASN A 464 -22.61 20.67 19.89
CA ASN A 464 -23.90 20.17 19.39
C ASN A 464 -25.10 20.95 19.95
N LYS A 465 -24.97 22.27 20.02
CA LYS A 465 -26.17 23.13 19.98
C LYS A 465 -26.75 22.98 18.58
N ARG A 466 -27.62 21.99 18.41
CA ARG A 466 -28.56 21.92 17.29
C ARG A 466 -29.11 23.33 17.08
N VAL A 467 -29.02 23.81 15.85
CA VAL A 467 -29.77 24.99 15.39
C VAL A 467 -31.23 24.77 15.82
N PRO A 468 -31.86 25.70 16.55
CA PRO A 468 -33.28 25.61 16.83
C PRO A 468 -34.01 25.46 15.51
N SER A 469 -34.93 24.49 15.41
CA SER A 469 -35.83 24.43 14.26
C SER A 469 -36.54 25.78 14.14
N PRO A 470 -36.59 26.42 12.96
CA PRO A 470 -37.21 27.74 12.79
C PRO A 470 -38.72 27.78 13.08
N ASP A 471 -39.36 26.64 13.35
CA ASP A 471 -40.81 26.55 13.53
C ASP A 471 -41.30 26.81 14.97
N LYS A 472 -40.47 27.38 15.85
CA LYS A 472 -40.87 27.74 17.23
C LYS A 472 -40.28 29.08 17.67
N GLU A 473 -40.69 30.15 17.00
CA GLU A 473 -40.58 31.50 17.57
C GLU A 473 -41.66 31.66 18.65
N GLY A 474 -41.23 31.71 19.92
CA GLY A 474 -42.12 31.99 21.05
C GLY A 474 -41.66 31.48 22.42
N GLN A 475 -40.77 30.49 22.50
CA GLN A 475 -40.30 29.98 23.80
C GLN A 475 -38.87 30.43 24.11
N VAL A 476 -38.78 31.47 24.95
CA VAL A 476 -37.56 31.85 25.67
C VAL A 476 -37.24 30.74 26.67
N PHE A 477 -36.15 30.01 26.46
CA PHE A 477 -35.62 29.09 27.47
C PHE A 477 -35.00 29.90 28.62
N PRO A 478 -35.33 29.62 29.89
CA PRO A 478 -34.64 30.24 31.00
C PRO A 478 -33.24 29.64 31.13
N THR A 479 -32.22 30.50 31.09
CA THR A 479 -30.88 30.17 31.58
C THR A 479 -30.96 29.78 33.06
N PRO A 480 -30.38 28.63 33.49
CA PRO A 480 -30.14 28.43 34.91
C PRO A 480 -29.16 29.52 35.34
N TRP A 481 -29.43 30.22 36.43
CA TRP A 481 -28.78 31.48 36.88
C TRP A 481 -29.45 32.78 36.40
N GLN A 482 -30.70 33.00 36.80
CA GLN A 482 -31.14 34.30 37.36
C GLN A 482 -32.51 34.11 38.03
N GLY A 483 -32.67 34.70 39.21
CA GLY A 483 -33.74 34.42 40.15
C GLY A 483 -35.09 35.05 39.82
N ALA A 484 -36.08 34.53 40.54
CA ALA A 484 -37.33 35.18 40.97
C ALA A 484 -37.99 36.15 39.99
N GLY A 485 -38.98 35.64 39.26
CA GLY A 485 -39.97 36.44 38.55
C GLY A 485 -41.28 35.66 38.45
N ASP A 486 -42.26 36.13 39.22
CA ASP A 486 -43.65 35.70 39.31
C ASP A 486 -44.37 35.80 37.95
N GLY A 487 -45.24 34.85 37.62
CA GLY A 487 -45.95 34.80 36.35
C GLY A 487 -46.41 33.39 35.96
N SER A 488 -47.56 33.00 36.50
CA SER A 488 -48.30 31.76 36.23
C SER A 488 -48.72 31.61 34.76
N GLU A 489 -48.40 30.47 34.15
CA GLU A 489 -49.25 29.81 33.14
C GLU A 489 -48.92 28.31 33.09
N ASP A 490 -49.95 27.48 33.23
CA ASP A 490 -49.88 26.02 33.26
C ASP A 490 -49.34 25.45 31.94
N HIS A 491 -48.08 25.03 31.95
CA HIS A 491 -47.52 24.16 30.93
C HIS A 491 -47.09 22.85 31.57
N GLN A 492 -47.89 21.81 31.30
CA GLN A 492 -47.50 20.42 31.55
C GLN A 492 -46.13 20.17 30.90
N PRO A 493 -45.15 19.60 31.64
CA PRO A 493 -43.88 19.21 31.04
C PRO A 493 -44.15 18.09 30.04
N MET A 494 -44.20 18.43 28.75
CA MET A 494 -44.27 17.44 27.69
C MET A 494 -43.10 16.48 27.85
N ASN A 495 -43.41 15.19 27.94
CA ASN A 495 -42.44 14.14 28.15
C ASN A 495 -41.55 14.01 26.91
N HIS A 496 -40.45 14.77 26.85
CA HIS A 496 -39.48 14.78 25.76
C HIS A 496 -38.83 13.40 25.49
N ALA A 497 -39.08 12.41 26.34
CA ALA A 497 -38.75 11.01 26.07
C ALA A 497 -39.72 10.41 25.02
N GLU A 498 -41.02 10.68 25.14
CA GLU A 498 -42.07 10.14 24.26
C GLU A 498 -41.99 10.74 22.85
N GLU A 499 -41.74 12.04 22.69
CA GLU A 499 -41.50 12.64 21.36
C GLU A 499 -40.25 12.06 20.69
N ARG A 500 -39.22 11.72 21.48
CA ARG A 500 -37.98 11.14 20.97
C ARG A 500 -38.18 9.72 20.48
N ASP A 501 -38.95 8.93 21.21
CA ASP A 501 -39.28 7.56 20.83
C ASP A 501 -40.28 7.52 19.67
N LYS A 502 -41.22 8.47 19.62
CA LYS A 502 -42.10 8.67 18.47
C LYS A 502 -41.30 9.00 17.20
N CYS A 503 -40.37 9.95 17.27
CA CYS A 503 -39.56 10.33 16.11
C CYS A 503 -38.62 9.21 15.63
N LYS A 504 -38.13 8.37 16.54
CA LYS A 504 -37.38 7.14 16.18
C LYS A 504 -38.29 6.13 15.49
N ASN A 505 -39.47 5.87 16.04
CA ASN A 505 -40.45 4.95 15.45
C ASN A 505 -40.90 5.41 14.06
N ASP A 506 -41.13 6.71 13.88
CA ASP A 506 -41.51 7.31 12.59
C ASP A 506 -40.38 7.19 11.54
N SER A 507 -39.11 7.31 11.97
CA SER A 507 -37.97 7.07 11.07
C SER A 507 -37.83 5.59 10.70
N PHE A 508 -38.14 4.68 11.62
CA PHE A 508 -38.11 3.23 11.36
C PHE A 508 -39.24 2.81 10.41
N THR A 509 -40.46 3.32 10.61
CA THR A 509 -41.61 3.05 9.72
C THR A 509 -41.39 3.66 8.33
N PHE A 510 -40.80 4.84 8.23
CA PHE A 510 -40.45 5.44 6.94
C PHE A 510 -39.41 4.61 6.16
N MET A 511 -38.38 4.11 6.84
CA MET A 511 -37.37 3.24 6.21
C MET A 511 -37.95 1.86 5.83
N ALA A 512 -38.82 1.29 6.66
CA ALA A 512 -39.50 0.03 6.37
C ALA A 512 -40.54 0.14 5.23
N ALA A 513 -41.16 1.31 5.06
CA ALA A 513 -42.04 1.60 3.93
C ALA A 513 -41.25 1.73 2.61
N LYS A 514 -40.03 2.26 2.68
CA LYS A 514 -39.17 2.46 1.49
C LYS A 514 -38.51 1.18 0.99
N THR A 515 -38.35 0.16 1.84
CA THR A 515 -37.84 -1.17 1.45
C THR A 515 -38.91 -2.12 0.92
N LYS A 516 -40.19 -1.73 0.99
CA LYS A 516 -41.32 -2.44 0.35
C LYS A 516 -41.78 -1.72 -0.91
N THR A 517 -40.93 -1.66 -1.93
CA THR A 517 -41.37 -1.41 -3.31
C THR A 517 -41.51 -2.73 -4.08
N PRO A 518 -42.53 -2.89 -4.94
CA PRO A 518 -42.95 -4.19 -5.47
C PRO A 518 -42.14 -4.55 -6.72
N ASP A 519 -41.12 -5.40 -6.55
CA ASP A 519 -40.34 -5.94 -7.67
C ASP A 519 -40.74 -7.39 -7.99
N ASP A 520 -42.06 -7.65 -8.05
CA ASP A 520 -42.55 -9.02 -8.25
C ASP A 520 -43.87 -9.10 -9.04
N LYS A 521 -43.91 -8.47 -10.23
CA LYS A 521 -44.93 -8.77 -11.25
C LYS A 521 -44.40 -8.54 -12.67
N GLN A 522 -43.47 -9.37 -13.15
CA GLN A 522 -43.30 -9.57 -14.60
C GLN A 522 -42.54 -10.87 -14.93
N ARG A 523 -43.17 -12.03 -14.68
CA ARG A 523 -42.82 -13.30 -15.35
C ARG A 523 -44.07 -14.16 -15.54
N LYS A 524 -44.81 -13.89 -16.61
CA LYS A 524 -45.65 -14.88 -17.31
C LYS A 524 -45.43 -14.68 -18.81
N GLY A 525 -44.63 -15.56 -19.40
CA GLY A 525 -44.55 -15.70 -20.85
C GLY A 525 -45.78 -16.45 -21.38
N PRO A 526 -46.17 -16.22 -22.64
CA PRO A 526 -47.24 -17.00 -23.26
C PRO A 526 -46.65 -18.31 -23.78
N GLY A 527 -47.26 -19.43 -23.39
CA GLY A 527 -47.05 -20.70 -24.05
C GLY A 527 -47.71 -20.69 -25.44
N LYS A 528 -46.92 -21.05 -26.44
CA LYS A 528 -47.33 -21.86 -27.59
C LYS A 528 -46.26 -22.92 -27.80
#